data_AF-A0A521UKL7-F1
#
_entry.id   AF-A0A521UKL7-F1
#
_cell.length_a   1.000
_cell.length_b   1.000
_cell.length_c   1.000
_cell.angle_alpha   90.00
_cell.angle_beta   90.00
_cell.angle_gamma   90.00
#
_symmetry.space_group_name_H-M   'P 1'
#
loop_
_entity.id
_entity.type
_entity.pdbx_description
1 polymer ?
#
loop_
_entity_poly.entity_id
_entity_poly.type
_entity_poly.pdbx_seq_one_letter_code
_entity_poly.pdbx_strand_id
1 'polypeptide(L)'
;MRRSAVGAPVEAHDLQVVAYDAHDETMNGNIGTVYVQEMMPAGNTDDPFLPCPLLDDRSARVCGISTFRTLYSPLAYRPRPGDLVDVSGGTYDEFTCSGVCGSPPQPFPNGLFLPQVRMPTIANSGVAPLSPPIHVTLADLAAHNAALIGALVEVDDVTAVAAPDARGEIALTTARSGPMITQEMTAIPGVVAGTRWAHVVGVVSYFYSPKLIPRSLGDLTPGR
;
A
#
# COMPACT_ATOMS: atom_id res chain seq x y z
N MET A 1 0.17 6.92 12.60
CA MET A 1 -1.20 7.40 12.31
C MET A 1 -2.24 6.51 12.98
N ARG A 2 -3.13 7.04 13.84
CA ARG A 2 -3.99 6.21 14.71
C ARG A 2 -5.04 5.62 13.80
N ARG A 3 -5.19 4.29 13.75
CA ARG A 3 -6.38 3.72 13.13
C ARG A 3 -7.57 4.35 13.84
N SER A 4 -8.20 5.27 13.15
CA SER A 4 -9.28 6.04 13.70
C SER A 4 -10.51 5.15 13.71
N ALA A 5 -11.51 5.45 14.51
CA ALA A 5 -12.77 4.73 14.38
C ALA A 5 -13.31 4.94 12.96
N VAL A 6 -13.90 3.91 12.35
CA VAL A 6 -14.59 4.07 11.06
C VAL A 6 -15.59 5.22 11.16
N GLY A 7 -15.54 6.15 10.20
CA GLY A 7 -16.32 7.38 10.16
C GLY A 7 -15.71 8.57 10.91
N ALA A 8 -14.62 8.39 11.66
CA ALA A 8 -13.95 9.49 12.33
C ALA A 8 -13.22 10.40 11.32
N PRO A 9 -13.16 11.72 11.59
CA PRO A 9 -12.36 12.64 10.79
C PRO A 9 -10.87 12.30 10.91
N VAL A 10 -10.12 12.55 9.84
CA VAL A 10 -8.68 12.35 9.81
C VAL A 10 -7.97 13.70 9.76
N GLU A 11 -7.02 13.87 10.67
CA GLU A 11 -6.05 14.96 10.67
C GLU A 11 -4.68 14.35 10.94
N ALA A 12 -3.80 14.44 9.96
CA ALA A 12 -2.46 13.88 10.01
C ALA A 12 -1.50 14.79 9.24
N HIS A 13 -0.27 14.90 9.74
CA HIS A 13 0.73 15.82 9.23
C HIS A 13 2.00 15.08 8.86
N ASP A 14 2.79 15.69 7.97
CA ASP A 14 4.12 15.22 7.57
C ASP A 14 4.14 13.77 7.08
N LEU A 15 3.05 13.34 6.44
CA LEU A 15 2.99 12.01 5.83
C LEU A 15 3.77 12.03 4.52
N GLN A 16 4.57 11.00 4.28
CA GLN A 16 5.33 10.89 3.03
C GLN A 16 4.50 10.17 1.97
N VAL A 17 4.34 10.79 0.80
CA VAL A 17 3.79 10.12 -0.39
C VAL A 17 4.78 9.05 -0.84
N VAL A 18 4.32 7.81 -0.98
CA VAL A 18 5.15 6.68 -1.46
C VAL A 18 4.78 6.20 -2.83
N ALA A 19 3.50 6.32 -3.19
CA ALA A 19 2.97 5.99 -4.49
C ALA A 19 1.69 6.77 -4.75
N TYR A 20 1.34 6.89 -6.02
CA TYR A 20 0.06 7.42 -6.44
C TYR A 20 -0.34 6.72 -7.73
N ASP A 21 -1.64 6.49 -7.87
CA ASP A 21 -2.21 6.01 -9.12
C ASP A 21 -2.35 7.19 -10.09
N ALA A 22 -1.51 7.18 -11.12
CA ALA A 22 -1.55 8.18 -12.18
C ALA A 22 -2.69 7.93 -13.18
N HIS A 23 -3.40 6.80 -13.07
CA HIS A 23 -4.55 6.51 -13.89
C HIS A 23 -5.71 7.44 -13.53
N ASP A 24 -6.08 8.27 -14.49
CA ASP A 24 -7.24 9.13 -14.37
C ASP A 24 -8.51 8.32 -14.65
N GLU A 25 -8.96 7.57 -13.64
CA GLU A 25 -10.20 6.78 -13.67
C GLU A 25 -11.44 7.61 -14.07
N THR A 26 -11.35 8.95 -13.96
CA THR A 26 -12.45 9.88 -14.24
C THR A 26 -12.37 10.57 -15.61
N MET A 27 -11.28 10.38 -16.37
CA MET A 27 -10.98 11.09 -17.61
C MET A 27 -11.02 12.64 -17.50
N ASN A 28 -10.85 13.18 -16.28
CA ASN A 28 -10.91 14.61 -15.97
C ASN A 28 -9.57 15.18 -15.43
N GLY A 29 -8.48 14.43 -15.59
CA GLY A 29 -7.13 14.76 -15.12
C GLY A 29 -6.92 14.55 -13.62
N ASN A 30 -7.75 13.75 -12.96
CA ASN A 30 -7.64 13.50 -11.51
C ASN A 30 -6.65 12.35 -11.25
N ILE A 31 -5.78 12.56 -10.27
CA ILE A 31 -4.95 11.48 -9.71
C ILE A 31 -5.86 10.57 -8.89
N GLY A 32 -5.70 9.26 -9.07
CA GLY A 32 -6.45 8.23 -8.38
C GLY A 32 -6.03 8.07 -6.93
N THR A 33 -5.90 6.83 -6.47
CA THR A 33 -5.52 6.52 -5.09
C THR A 33 -4.10 7.01 -4.80
N VAL A 34 -3.93 7.79 -3.72
CA VAL A 34 -2.61 8.17 -3.20
C VAL A 34 -2.31 7.29 -2.00
N TYR A 35 -1.06 6.83 -1.91
CA TYR A 35 -0.55 6.06 -0.78
C TYR A 35 0.45 6.92 -0.02
N VAL A 36 0.17 7.11 1.26
CA VAL A 36 0.99 7.90 2.17
C VAL A 36 1.41 7.05 3.36
N GLN A 37 2.60 7.30 3.89
CA GLN A 37 3.09 6.61 5.07
C GLN A 37 3.73 7.55 6.08
N GLU A 38 3.70 7.15 7.34
CA GLU A 38 4.37 7.82 8.44
C GLU A 38 5.52 6.96 8.96
N MET A 39 6.68 7.57 9.18
CA MET A 39 7.84 6.96 9.84
C MET A 39 7.94 7.45 11.26
N MET A 40 8.04 6.54 12.23
CA MET A 40 8.03 6.91 13.66
C MET A 40 9.10 6.16 14.43
N PRO A 41 9.82 6.78 15.38
CA PRO A 41 10.86 6.09 16.15
C PRO A 41 10.35 4.84 16.89
N ALA A 42 11.11 3.75 16.83
CA ALA A 42 10.82 2.52 17.54
C ALA A 42 11.15 2.70 19.03
N GLY A 43 10.12 2.81 19.87
CA GLY A 43 10.33 3.02 21.31
C GLY A 43 9.11 3.56 22.06
N ASN A 44 8.10 4.03 21.34
CA ASN A 44 6.82 4.35 21.94
C ASN A 44 6.03 3.04 22.19
N THR A 45 5.82 2.68 23.45
CA THR A 45 5.01 1.50 23.86
C THR A 45 3.54 1.85 24.10
N ASP A 46 3.22 3.15 24.22
CA ASP A 46 1.86 3.68 24.17
C ASP A 46 1.42 3.98 22.73
N ASP A 47 2.17 3.44 21.76
CA ASP A 47 2.00 3.68 20.35
C ASP A 47 0.68 3.06 19.85
N PRO A 48 -0.30 3.89 19.46
CA PRO A 48 -1.62 3.43 19.05
C PRO A 48 -1.60 2.83 17.63
N PHE A 49 -0.43 2.70 17.02
CA PHE A 49 -0.26 2.24 15.66
C PHE A 49 0.15 0.79 15.55
N LEU A 50 0.25 0.03 16.65
CA LEU A 50 0.23 -1.43 16.53
C LEU A 50 -1.04 -1.83 15.74
N PRO A 51 -0.90 -2.51 14.57
CA PRO A 51 0.23 -3.38 14.21
C PRO A 51 1.17 -2.85 13.10
N CYS A 52 1.66 -1.62 13.12
CA CYS A 52 2.59 -1.12 12.09
C CYS A 52 3.95 -1.84 12.15
N PRO A 53 4.50 -2.29 10.99
CA PRO A 53 5.78 -2.99 10.90
C PRO A 53 6.95 -2.12 11.39
N LEU A 54 8.00 -2.78 11.88
CA LEU A 54 9.30 -2.19 12.15
C LEU A 54 10.19 -2.27 10.91
N LEU A 55 11.11 -1.31 10.76
CA LEU A 55 12.27 -1.47 9.89
C LEU A 55 13.19 -2.60 10.40
N ASP A 56 14.01 -3.14 9.50
CA ASP A 56 14.99 -4.19 9.80
C ASP A 56 15.96 -3.81 10.93
N ASP A 57 16.44 -2.57 10.90
CA ASP A 57 17.32 -2.00 11.92
C ASP A 57 16.59 -1.68 13.24
N ARG A 58 15.26 -1.88 13.26
CA ARG A 58 14.36 -1.57 14.37
C ARG A 58 14.47 -0.15 14.89
N SER A 59 14.90 0.79 14.04
CA SER A 59 15.03 2.21 14.41
C SER A 59 13.68 2.94 14.33
N ALA A 60 12.78 2.49 13.45
CA ALA A 60 11.49 3.09 13.22
C ALA A 60 10.39 2.08 12.88
N ARG A 61 9.14 2.52 13.00
CA ARG A 61 7.91 1.88 12.51
C ARG A 61 7.38 2.62 11.29
N VAL A 62 6.70 1.90 10.42
CA VAL A 62 6.11 2.45 9.20
C VAL A 62 4.61 2.15 9.17
N CYS A 63 3.78 3.18 9.05
CA CYS A 63 2.34 3.03 8.92
C CYS A 63 1.88 3.59 7.58
N GLY A 64 1.30 2.75 6.74
CA GLY A 64 0.72 3.16 5.48
C GLY A 64 -0.79 3.36 5.54
N ILE A 65 -1.31 4.25 4.69
CA ILE A 65 -2.73 4.37 4.40
C ILE A 65 -2.94 4.81 2.95
N SER A 66 -4.07 4.42 2.36
CA SER A 66 -4.48 4.89 1.03
C SER A 66 -5.54 6.00 1.15
N THR A 67 -5.74 6.77 0.09
CA THR A 67 -6.81 7.79 0.02
C THR A 67 -7.73 7.54 -1.16
N PHE A 68 -9.02 7.83 -1.02
CA PHE A 68 -10.00 7.72 -2.11
C PHE A 68 -10.77 9.01 -2.32
N ARG A 69 -10.95 9.39 -3.59
CA ARG A 69 -11.58 10.67 -4.00
C ARG A 69 -10.94 11.89 -3.35
N THR A 70 -9.61 11.93 -3.41
CA THR A 70 -8.80 12.97 -2.79
C THR A 70 -8.97 14.32 -3.46
N LEU A 71 -9.10 15.37 -2.64
CA LEU A 71 -8.98 16.76 -3.06
C LEU A 71 -7.54 17.25 -2.79
N TYR A 72 -7.07 18.19 -3.60
CA TYR A 72 -5.71 18.73 -3.48
C TYR A 72 -5.74 20.22 -3.15
N SER A 73 -4.86 20.64 -2.24
CA SER A 73 -4.64 22.04 -1.88
C SER A 73 -3.16 22.40 -2.03
N PRO A 74 -2.80 23.36 -2.92
CA PRO A 74 -3.67 24.00 -3.90
C PRO A 74 -4.22 22.99 -4.94
N LEU A 75 -5.32 23.33 -5.64
CA LEU A 75 -5.96 22.46 -6.66
C LEU A 75 -5.01 21.93 -7.75
N ALA A 76 -3.95 22.68 -8.05
CA ALA A 76 -2.94 22.32 -9.03
C ALA A 76 -1.84 21.39 -8.46
N TYR A 77 -1.86 21.07 -7.18
CA TYR A 77 -0.90 20.16 -6.58
C TYR A 77 -1.03 18.76 -7.20
N ARG A 78 0.13 18.15 -7.47
CA ARG A 78 0.27 16.83 -8.08
C ARG A 78 1.26 16.05 -7.21
N PRO A 79 0.79 15.16 -6.32
CA PRO A 79 1.67 14.41 -5.44
C PRO A 79 2.71 13.60 -6.22
N ARG A 80 3.89 13.49 -5.62
CA ARG A 80 5.00 12.65 -6.12
C ARG A 80 5.60 11.88 -4.96
N PRO A 81 6.16 10.67 -5.19
CA PRO A 81 6.92 9.96 -4.18
C PRO A 81 8.02 10.85 -3.59
N GLY A 82 8.07 10.92 -2.25
CA GLY A 82 8.99 11.77 -1.49
C GLY A 82 8.40 13.11 -1.03
N ASP A 83 7.27 13.55 -1.60
CA ASP A 83 6.55 14.72 -1.06
C ASP A 83 6.11 14.45 0.38
N LEU A 84 6.20 15.47 1.23
CA LEU A 84 5.55 15.49 2.54
C LEU A 84 4.20 16.19 2.40
N VAL A 85 3.18 15.60 3.01
CA VAL A 85 1.81 16.08 2.92
C VAL A 85 1.08 16.03 4.25
N ASP A 86 0.19 17.01 4.40
CA ASP A 86 -0.83 17.03 5.44
C ASP A 86 -2.14 16.51 4.85
N VAL A 87 -2.76 15.57 5.57
CA VAL A 87 -4.06 14.98 5.24
C VAL A 87 -5.07 15.51 6.25
N SER A 88 -6.08 16.24 5.75
CA SER A 88 -7.13 16.80 6.60
C SER A 88 -8.52 16.55 6.02
N GLY A 89 -9.51 16.55 6.91
CA GLY A 89 -10.89 16.29 6.54
C GLY A 89 -11.12 14.82 6.15
N GLY A 90 -12.15 14.59 5.35
CA GLY A 90 -12.56 13.23 4.99
C GLY A 90 -12.98 12.39 6.20
N THR A 91 -13.12 11.09 5.97
CA THR A 91 -13.43 10.11 7.03
C THR A 91 -12.58 8.87 6.86
N TYR A 92 -12.08 8.33 7.97
CA TYR A 92 -11.49 7.00 8.00
C TYR A 92 -12.53 5.96 7.59
N ASP A 93 -12.18 5.11 6.63
CA ASP A 93 -13.03 4.06 6.08
C ASP A 93 -12.25 2.74 6.04
N GLU A 94 -12.97 1.65 6.23
CA GLU A 94 -12.43 0.29 6.04
C GLU A 94 -13.47 -0.49 5.24
N PHE A 95 -13.01 -1.23 4.23
CA PHE A 95 -13.89 -2.14 3.51
C PHE A 95 -14.29 -3.29 4.43
N THR A 96 -15.60 -3.55 4.53
CA THR A 96 -16.09 -4.75 5.20
C THR A 96 -16.38 -5.84 4.17
N CYS A 97 -15.99 -7.07 4.47
CA CYS A 97 -16.53 -8.23 3.79
C CYS A 97 -17.25 -9.21 4.72
N SER A 98 -17.79 -8.68 5.82
CA SER A 98 -18.75 -9.41 6.65
C SER A 98 -19.83 -10.05 5.77
N GLY A 99 -19.83 -11.38 5.71
CA GLY A 99 -20.81 -12.18 4.96
C GLY A 99 -20.50 -12.46 3.48
N VAL A 100 -19.44 -11.90 2.88
CA VAL A 100 -19.12 -12.09 1.44
C VAL A 100 -17.81 -12.85 1.22
N CYS A 101 -16.81 -12.67 2.09
CA CYS A 101 -15.50 -13.31 1.91
C CYS A 101 -15.48 -14.83 2.22
N GLY A 102 -16.58 -15.41 2.73
CA GLY A 102 -16.64 -16.81 3.16
C GLY A 102 -16.23 -17.04 4.62
N SER A 103 -16.32 -18.29 5.08
CA SER A 103 -16.05 -18.67 6.48
C SER A 103 -14.56 -18.52 6.84
N PRO A 104 -14.23 -18.24 8.12
CA PRO A 104 -12.86 -18.10 8.62
C PRO A 104 -11.91 -19.26 8.28
N PRO A 105 -10.58 -19.02 8.27
CA PRO A 105 -9.92 -17.80 8.70
C PRO A 105 -9.84 -16.76 7.58
N GLN A 106 -10.61 -15.68 7.72
CA GLN A 106 -10.32 -14.44 6.99
C GLN A 106 -9.07 -13.84 7.62
N PRO A 107 -8.14 -13.26 6.84
CA PRO A 107 -6.93 -12.64 7.39
C PRO A 107 -7.25 -11.46 8.33
N PHE A 108 -8.50 -10.97 8.32
CA PHE A 108 -9.01 -9.92 9.18
C PHE A 108 -10.06 -10.47 10.16
N PRO A 109 -9.77 -10.55 11.47
CA PRO A 109 -10.65 -11.17 12.47
C PRO A 109 -12.05 -10.55 12.59
N ASN A 110 -12.19 -9.26 12.23
CA ASN A 110 -13.46 -8.51 12.24
C ASN A 110 -14.05 -8.33 10.83
N GLY A 111 -13.42 -8.91 9.79
CA GLY A 111 -13.84 -8.75 8.39
C GLY A 111 -13.61 -7.37 7.79
N LEU A 112 -12.96 -6.45 8.52
CA LEU A 112 -12.59 -5.12 8.03
C LEU A 112 -11.18 -5.17 7.43
N PHE A 113 -11.05 -4.70 6.20
CA PHE A 113 -9.80 -4.71 5.44
C PHE A 113 -9.64 -3.41 4.64
N LEU A 114 -8.43 -3.14 4.18
CA LEU A 114 -8.07 -1.95 3.39
C LEU A 114 -8.37 -0.62 4.11
N PRO A 115 -7.53 -0.21 5.08
CA PRO A 115 -7.63 1.13 5.67
C PRO A 115 -7.47 2.21 4.60
N GLN A 116 -8.40 3.15 4.59
CA GLN A 116 -8.43 4.23 3.61
C GLN A 116 -9.00 5.52 4.21
N VAL A 117 -8.53 6.68 3.75
CA VAL A 117 -9.19 7.96 4.05
C VAL A 117 -10.06 8.34 2.86
N ARG A 118 -11.37 8.44 3.09
CA ARG A 118 -12.34 8.80 2.06
C ARG A 118 -12.55 10.31 2.01
N MET A 119 -12.46 10.88 0.80
CA MET A 119 -12.61 12.30 0.50
C MET A 119 -11.72 13.24 1.36
N PRO A 120 -10.44 12.94 1.59
CA PRO A 120 -9.55 13.86 2.29
C PRO A 120 -9.16 15.03 1.39
N THR A 121 -8.64 16.09 2.01
CA THR A 121 -7.82 17.11 1.35
C THR A 121 -6.35 16.85 1.67
N ILE A 122 -5.52 16.71 0.63
CA ILE A 122 -4.06 16.64 0.72
C ILE A 122 -3.47 18.01 0.42
N ALA A 123 -2.63 18.50 1.32
CA ALA A 123 -1.82 19.70 1.12
C ALA A 123 -0.33 19.36 1.17
N ASN A 124 0.48 19.94 0.27
CA ASN A 124 1.93 19.80 0.35
C ASN A 124 2.47 20.57 1.57
N SER A 125 3.23 19.88 2.42
CA SER A 125 3.93 20.47 3.57
C SER A 125 5.45 20.50 3.37
N GLY A 126 5.97 19.78 2.37
CA GLY A 126 7.38 19.82 2.01
C GLY A 126 7.81 18.68 1.10
N VAL A 127 9.10 18.36 1.13
CA VAL A 127 9.72 17.22 0.43
C VAL A 127 10.80 16.65 1.34
N ALA A 128 10.89 15.32 1.40
CA ALA A 128 11.96 14.60 2.07
C ALA A 128 12.50 13.47 1.17
N PRO A 129 13.73 13.00 1.39
CA PRO A 129 14.19 11.77 0.77
C PRO A 129 13.18 10.64 1.05
N LEU A 130 12.87 9.86 0.02
CA LEU A 130 11.98 8.71 0.19
C LEU A 130 12.58 7.77 1.24
N SER A 131 11.75 7.37 2.21
CA SER A 131 12.16 6.39 3.20
C SER A 131 12.47 5.05 2.51
N PRO A 132 13.49 4.31 2.96
CA PRO A 132 13.79 3.00 2.39
C PRO A 132 12.57 2.08 2.53
N PRO A 133 12.30 1.20 1.54
CA PRO A 133 11.27 0.19 1.68
C PRO A 133 11.54 -0.72 2.88
N ILE A 134 10.48 -1.28 3.45
CA ILE A 134 10.59 -2.29 4.51
C ILE A 134 10.88 -3.63 3.85
N HIS A 135 11.96 -4.32 4.26
CA HIS A 135 12.21 -5.66 3.75
C HIS A 135 11.23 -6.66 4.39
N VAL A 136 10.54 -7.42 3.55
CA VAL A 136 9.59 -8.45 3.98
C VAL A 136 9.68 -9.66 3.07
N THR A 137 9.28 -10.83 3.56
CA THR A 137 9.20 -12.04 2.74
C THR A 137 7.79 -12.21 2.15
N LEU A 138 7.64 -13.11 1.16
CA LEU A 138 6.31 -13.54 0.70
C LEU A 138 5.47 -14.15 1.84
N ALA A 139 6.11 -14.80 2.81
CA ALA A 139 5.43 -15.33 3.98
C ALA A 139 4.89 -14.22 4.89
N ASP A 140 5.66 -13.14 5.08
CA ASP A 140 5.22 -11.97 5.83
C ASP A 140 4.03 -11.28 5.15
N LEU A 141 4.05 -11.16 3.81
CA LEU A 141 2.88 -10.66 3.09
C LEU A 141 1.65 -11.53 3.31
N ALA A 142 1.80 -12.86 3.29
CA ALA A 142 0.67 -13.76 3.52
C ALA A 142 0.14 -13.67 4.96
N ALA A 143 1.03 -13.67 5.96
CA ALA A 143 0.68 -13.74 7.38
C ALA A 143 0.33 -12.39 8.01
N HIS A 144 0.91 -11.30 7.50
CA HIS A 144 0.91 -9.98 8.12
C HIS A 144 0.45 -8.86 7.19
N ASN A 145 -0.21 -9.16 6.05
CA ASN A 145 -0.71 -8.13 5.12
C ASN A 145 -1.45 -6.98 5.81
N ALA A 146 -2.29 -7.26 6.81
CA ALA A 146 -3.07 -6.25 7.51
C ALA A 146 -2.23 -5.13 8.13
N ALA A 147 -1.02 -5.46 8.60
CA ALA A 147 -0.04 -4.54 9.15
C ALA A 147 0.68 -3.73 8.06
N LEU A 148 0.85 -4.34 6.87
CA LEU A 148 1.66 -3.82 5.79
C LEU A 148 0.87 -2.96 4.80
N ILE A 149 -0.47 -3.02 4.76
CA ILE A 149 -1.29 -2.25 3.80
C ILE A 149 -0.91 -0.76 3.82
N GLY A 150 -0.67 -0.22 2.62
CA GLY A 150 -0.27 1.15 2.36
C GLY A 150 1.22 1.42 2.53
N ALA A 151 1.99 0.52 3.14
CA ALA A 151 3.43 0.68 3.32
C ALA A 151 4.18 0.30 2.05
N LEU A 152 5.30 1.00 1.81
CA LEU A 152 6.26 0.64 0.77
C LEU A 152 7.18 -0.47 1.29
N VAL A 153 7.19 -1.62 0.61
CA VAL A 153 7.98 -2.80 0.99
C VAL A 153 8.88 -3.25 -0.16
N GLU A 154 9.94 -3.97 0.20
CA GLU A 154 10.78 -4.73 -0.72
C GLU A 154 10.66 -6.22 -0.40
N VAL A 155 10.49 -7.04 -1.44
CA VAL A 155 10.40 -8.49 -1.32
C VAL A 155 11.44 -9.18 -2.18
N ASP A 156 12.20 -10.07 -1.57
CA ASP A 156 13.28 -10.80 -2.21
C ASP A 156 12.81 -12.09 -2.89
N ASP A 157 13.56 -12.51 -3.90
CA ASP A 157 13.48 -13.83 -4.56
C ASP A 157 12.06 -14.20 -5.01
N VAL A 158 11.41 -13.29 -5.72
CA VAL A 158 10.04 -13.45 -6.19
C VAL A 158 10.01 -14.21 -7.51
N THR A 159 9.17 -15.25 -7.59
CA THR A 159 8.92 -15.99 -8.83
C THR A 159 7.44 -15.95 -9.19
N ALA A 160 7.12 -15.52 -10.40
CA ALA A 160 5.76 -15.62 -10.94
C ALA A 160 5.38 -17.09 -11.15
N VAL A 161 4.21 -17.51 -10.65
CA VAL A 161 3.70 -18.87 -10.91
C VAL A 161 2.85 -18.97 -12.18
N ALA A 162 2.43 -17.82 -12.72
CA ALA A 162 1.61 -17.73 -13.91
C ALA A 162 1.87 -16.40 -14.66
N ALA A 163 1.43 -16.35 -15.92
CA ALA A 163 1.27 -15.08 -16.63
C ALA A 163 0.17 -14.22 -15.95
N PRO A 164 0.15 -12.89 -16.19
CA PRO A 164 -0.89 -12.03 -15.64
C PRO A 164 -2.30 -12.48 -16.05
N ASP A 165 -3.24 -12.39 -15.14
CA ASP A 165 -4.65 -12.67 -15.41
C ASP A 165 -5.34 -11.50 -16.15
N ALA A 166 -6.65 -11.61 -16.35
CA ALA A 166 -7.44 -10.57 -17.04
C ALA A 166 -7.49 -9.22 -16.30
N ARG A 167 -7.13 -9.18 -15.01
CA ARG A 167 -7.01 -7.97 -14.19
C ARG A 167 -5.57 -7.46 -14.12
N GLY A 168 -4.64 -8.15 -14.79
CA GLY A 168 -3.22 -7.86 -14.71
C GLY A 168 -2.56 -8.36 -13.42
N GLU A 169 -3.24 -9.22 -12.65
CA GLU A 169 -2.69 -9.80 -11.41
C GLU A 169 -1.77 -10.99 -11.74
N ILE A 170 -0.58 -10.98 -11.16
CA ILE A 170 0.48 -11.99 -11.33
C ILE A 170 0.61 -12.74 -10.01
N ALA A 171 0.18 -14.00 -9.99
CA ALA A 171 0.31 -14.84 -8.80
C ALA A 171 1.78 -15.15 -8.49
N LEU A 172 2.17 -15.05 -7.21
CA LEU A 172 3.51 -15.39 -6.71
C LEU A 172 3.55 -16.72 -5.97
N THR A 173 2.38 -17.32 -5.72
CA THR A 173 2.23 -18.62 -5.08
C THR A 173 1.06 -19.37 -5.72
N THR A 174 1.00 -20.68 -5.54
CA THR A 174 -0.12 -21.50 -6.00
C THR A 174 -1.36 -21.40 -5.10
N ALA A 175 -1.26 -20.71 -3.96
CA ALA A 175 -2.39 -20.52 -3.05
C ALA A 175 -3.40 -19.53 -3.65
N ARG A 176 -4.69 -19.89 -3.62
CA ARG A 176 -5.77 -19.07 -4.21
C ARG A 176 -5.82 -17.63 -3.67
N SER A 177 -5.50 -17.45 -2.39
CA SER A 177 -5.46 -16.15 -1.70
C SER A 177 -4.04 -15.73 -1.34
N GLY A 178 -3.05 -16.26 -2.06
CA GLY A 178 -1.65 -15.95 -1.83
C GLY A 178 -1.25 -14.57 -2.34
N PRO A 179 -0.04 -14.09 -2.01
CA PRO A 179 0.48 -12.83 -2.50
C PRO A 179 0.54 -12.77 -4.03
N MET A 180 0.26 -11.58 -4.57
CA MET A 180 0.28 -11.29 -6.00
C MET A 180 1.03 -9.98 -6.28
N ILE A 181 1.57 -9.82 -7.48
CA ILE A 181 1.90 -8.50 -8.04
C ILE A 181 0.70 -8.03 -8.87
N THR A 182 0.31 -6.78 -8.76
CA THR A 182 -0.69 -6.17 -9.64
C THR A 182 -0.05 -5.11 -10.54
N GLN A 183 -0.65 -4.92 -11.72
CA GLN A 183 -0.19 -3.95 -12.73
C GLN A 183 -1.02 -2.66 -12.71
N GLU A 184 -1.60 -2.33 -11.56
CA GLU A 184 -2.46 -1.15 -11.37
C GLU A 184 -1.72 0.17 -11.68
N MET A 185 -0.47 0.32 -11.30
CA MET A 185 0.32 1.55 -11.54
C MET A 185 1.31 1.44 -12.70
N THR A 186 1.76 0.23 -13.03
CA THR A 186 2.74 0.00 -14.09
C THR A 186 2.45 -1.32 -14.79
N ALA A 187 2.42 -1.28 -16.13
CA ALA A 187 2.42 -2.49 -16.93
C ALA A 187 3.78 -3.20 -16.82
N ILE A 188 3.76 -4.52 -16.71
CA ILE A 188 4.93 -5.39 -16.59
C ILE A 188 4.92 -6.35 -17.79
N PRO A 189 5.66 -6.03 -18.87
CA PRO A 189 5.61 -6.81 -20.09
C PRO A 189 6.32 -8.16 -19.94
N GLY A 190 5.85 -9.16 -20.69
CA GLY A 190 6.57 -10.42 -20.87
C GLY A 190 6.58 -11.36 -19.66
N VAL A 191 5.71 -11.15 -18.67
CA VAL A 191 5.60 -12.04 -17.51
C VAL A 191 4.96 -13.37 -17.91
N VAL A 192 5.64 -14.46 -17.58
CA VAL A 192 5.18 -15.84 -17.74
C VAL A 192 5.46 -16.62 -16.45
N ALA A 193 4.91 -17.83 -16.34
CA ALA A 193 5.30 -18.72 -15.24
C ALA A 193 6.82 -18.95 -15.23
N GLY A 194 7.44 -18.78 -14.07
CA GLY A 194 8.89 -18.87 -13.90
C GLY A 194 9.66 -17.58 -14.10
N THR A 195 9.02 -16.46 -14.47
CA THR A 195 9.68 -15.13 -14.42
C THR A 195 10.15 -14.85 -13.00
N ARG A 196 11.40 -14.41 -12.85
CA ARG A 196 12.05 -14.16 -11.57
C ARG A 196 12.46 -12.71 -11.39
N TRP A 197 12.30 -12.23 -10.17
CA TRP A 197 12.83 -10.96 -9.71
C TRP A 197 13.67 -11.20 -8.46
N ALA A 198 14.88 -10.65 -8.43
CA ALA A 198 15.72 -10.66 -7.24
C ALA A 198 15.08 -9.82 -6.13
N HIS A 199 14.54 -8.66 -6.50
CA HIS A 199 13.84 -7.74 -5.59
C HIS A 199 12.61 -7.16 -6.30
N VAL A 200 11.50 -7.07 -5.56
CA VAL A 200 10.28 -6.37 -5.97
C VAL A 200 9.95 -5.33 -4.90
N VAL A 201 10.03 -4.06 -5.28
CA VAL A 201 9.56 -2.95 -4.45
C VAL A 201 8.11 -2.65 -4.82
N GLY A 202 7.27 -2.37 -3.83
CA GLY A 202 5.88 -2.01 -4.11
C GLY A 202 5.12 -1.60 -2.86
N VAL A 203 4.00 -0.91 -3.08
CA VAL A 203 3.08 -0.62 -1.98
C VAL A 203 2.17 -1.82 -1.76
N VAL A 204 1.95 -2.20 -0.51
CA VAL A 204 1.05 -3.30 -0.19
C VAL A 204 -0.40 -2.84 -0.22
N SER A 205 -1.26 -3.61 -0.86
CA SER A 205 -2.71 -3.41 -0.89
C SER A 205 -3.43 -4.75 -0.64
N TYR A 206 -4.74 -4.70 -0.40
CA TYR A 206 -5.55 -5.90 -0.23
C TYR A 206 -6.93 -5.75 -0.89
N PHE A 207 -7.21 -6.61 -1.87
CA PHE A 207 -8.56 -6.80 -2.38
C PHE A 207 -8.74 -8.28 -2.73
N TYR A 208 -9.36 -9.03 -1.82
CA TYR A 208 -9.48 -10.50 -1.83
C TYR A 208 -8.16 -11.30 -1.77
N SER A 209 -6.99 -10.67 -1.93
CA SER A 209 -5.65 -11.25 -1.73
C SER A 209 -4.64 -10.14 -1.43
N PRO A 210 -3.51 -10.45 -0.76
CA PRO A 210 -2.40 -9.50 -0.60
C PRO A 210 -1.80 -9.15 -1.96
N LYS A 211 -1.63 -7.86 -2.23
CA LYS A 211 -1.08 -7.35 -3.48
C LYS A 211 0.14 -6.49 -3.21
N LEU A 212 1.18 -6.67 -4.03
CA LEU A 212 2.27 -5.72 -4.23
C LEU A 212 1.96 -4.89 -5.46
N ILE A 213 2.01 -3.57 -5.33
CA ILE A 213 1.83 -2.62 -6.42
C ILE A 213 3.18 -1.94 -6.71
N PRO A 214 3.97 -2.42 -7.70
CA PRO A 214 5.15 -1.73 -8.16
C PRO A 214 4.75 -0.37 -8.76
N ARG A 215 5.52 0.67 -8.48
CA ARG A 215 5.22 2.05 -8.92
C ARG A 215 5.76 2.30 -10.32
N SER A 216 6.78 1.53 -10.71
CA SER A 216 7.41 1.58 -12.03
C SER A 216 8.15 0.27 -12.31
N LEU A 217 8.62 0.08 -13.55
CA LEU A 217 9.52 -1.03 -13.88
C LEU A 217 10.85 -0.98 -13.09
N GLY A 218 11.27 0.19 -12.60
CA GLY A 218 12.47 0.33 -11.78
C GLY A 218 12.35 -0.32 -10.40
N ASP A 219 11.12 -0.61 -9.95
CA ASP A 219 10.87 -1.35 -8.71
C ASP A 219 11.02 -2.88 -8.90
N LEU A 220 11.31 -3.35 -10.12
CA LEU A 220 11.47 -4.76 -10.45
C LEU A 220 12.93 -5.04 -10.84
N THR A 221 13.69 -5.67 -9.93
CA THR A 221 15.06 -6.07 -10.23
C THR A 221 15.06 -7.48 -10.82
N PRO A 222 15.50 -7.70 -12.07
CA PRO A 222 15.49 -9.03 -12.69
C PRO A 222 16.30 -10.05 -11.88
N GLY A 223 15.71 -11.22 -11.65
CA GLY A 223 16.35 -12.37 -11.00
C GLY A 223 17.08 -13.26 -12.01
N ARG A 224 17.97 -14.12 -11.50
CA ARG A 224 18.65 -15.16 -12.31
C ARG A 224 17.88 -16.49 -12.34
#